data_AF-A0A9E1XD64-F1
#
_entry.id   AF-A0A9E1XD64-F1
#
_cell.length_a   1.000
_cell.length_b   1.000
_cell.length_c   1.000
_cell.angle_alpha   90.00
_cell.angle_beta   90.00
_cell.angle_gamma   90.00
#
_symmetry.space_group_name_H-M   'P 1'
#
loop_
_entity.id
_entity.type
_entity.pdbx_description
1 polymer ?
#
loop_
_entity_poly.entity_id
_entity_poly.type
_entity_poly.pdbx_seq_one_letter_code
_entity_poly.pdbx_strand_id
1 'polypeptide(L)'
;MLSELLNRLPFLWIPFTFLLTTCAPLPKEEDSSNQAEVNLTLQHRSSERNQRAGSSSRATEFIVVVAGGTTFSEAGPTSPLNSGVLNLSSAQIKLSLKLNTPLRLFIYRYAEILSSTQLLAKLNSLTLNQGAIDYGVSNDFTVPSGSTSLSLTVQLQRETTFLDSAVQGLSYTAGGRTTTTNQDGLLYYFPNETIELKLSEISLGSYTNPPSVLTPYSIMGVTEGTPTDNVTNLVRLLLSLDSDSDADNGIQLNTNQFNNLSGLSLADFNVDNLSFASSKVPGLALPSVQKAQKHLSRTIRQKNLATAGSGLSSPLSVPLNGEQGFPVNGSIGLAFAENLRSSSISASSLVLTDIQGHAVTGTVSVKRNWLLFKPTINLNQKTTYQATASAGLTSQSGQKLLNHYSWSFTTGDKST
;
A
#
# COMPACT_ATOMS: atom_id res chain seq x y z
N MET A 1 74.03 -14.70 95.24
CA MET A 1 73.78 -13.34 94.72
C MET A 1 72.79 -13.51 93.56
N LEU A 2 71.58 -12.96 93.74
CA LEU A 2 70.49 -12.75 92.75
C LEU A 2 69.95 -13.94 91.91
N SER A 3 68.69 -14.32 92.13
CA SER A 3 67.62 -14.22 91.11
C SER A 3 66.27 -14.60 91.72
N GLU A 4 65.25 -13.75 91.53
CA GLU A 4 63.87 -13.98 91.95
C GLU A 4 62.92 -13.98 90.75
N LEU A 5 61.72 -14.52 90.98
CA LEU A 5 60.80 -15.12 90.02
C LEU A 5 59.43 -14.42 90.08
N LEU A 6 58.62 -14.59 89.02
CA LEU A 6 57.15 -14.54 88.91
C LEU A 6 56.37 -13.27 88.45
N ASN A 7 55.79 -13.42 87.23
CA ASN A 7 54.45 -13.06 86.70
C ASN A 7 53.44 -12.20 87.49
N ARG A 8 52.73 -11.27 86.78
CA ARG A 8 51.25 -11.18 86.60
C ARG A 8 50.77 -9.91 85.82
N LEU A 9 49.71 -10.07 85.01
CA LEU A 9 48.82 -9.09 84.30
C LEU A 9 47.94 -8.25 85.28
N PRO A 10 47.00 -7.35 84.86
CA PRO A 10 46.82 -6.43 83.69
C PRO A 10 46.36 -4.99 84.11
N PHE A 11 46.17 -4.02 83.20
CA PHE A 11 45.09 -2.99 83.31
C PHE A 11 44.75 -2.31 81.97
N LEU A 12 43.45 -2.03 81.84
CA LEU A 12 42.63 -1.62 80.70
C LEU A 12 42.55 -0.08 80.58
N TRP A 13 42.51 0.49 79.36
CA TRP A 13 41.54 1.53 78.95
C TRP A 13 41.62 1.88 77.45
N ILE A 14 40.45 1.92 76.81
CA ILE A 14 40.18 2.27 75.40
C ILE A 14 39.33 3.56 75.40
N PRO A 15 39.52 4.47 74.43
CA PRO A 15 38.35 4.93 73.65
C PRO A 15 38.67 4.94 72.14
N PHE A 16 38.02 4.10 71.34
CA PHE A 16 36.82 4.39 70.52
C PHE A 16 37.03 5.49 69.48
N THR A 17 37.65 5.12 68.36
CA THR A 17 37.82 5.96 67.17
C THR A 17 36.57 5.88 66.29
N PHE A 18 35.98 7.04 66.00
CA PHE A 18 34.89 7.23 65.05
C PHE A 18 35.29 6.77 63.65
N LEU A 19 34.57 5.79 63.08
CA LEU A 19 34.57 5.52 61.65
C LEU A 19 33.65 6.53 60.96
N LEU A 20 34.22 7.50 60.26
CA LEU A 20 33.49 8.35 59.33
C LEU A 20 33.09 7.51 58.11
N THR A 21 31.84 7.04 58.09
CA THR A 21 31.21 6.54 56.87
C THR A 21 30.88 7.75 56.01
N THR A 22 31.61 7.93 54.92
CA THR A 22 31.23 8.89 53.88
C THR A 22 29.94 8.38 53.24
N CYS A 23 28.79 8.92 53.65
CA CYS A 23 27.58 8.81 52.82
C CYS A 23 27.90 9.47 51.48
N ALA A 24 27.97 8.67 50.41
CA ALA A 24 27.81 9.21 49.07
C ALA A 24 26.50 10.02 49.05
N PRO A 25 26.44 11.18 48.39
CA PRO A 25 25.18 11.87 48.20
C PRO A 25 24.22 10.91 47.50
N LEU A 26 23.03 10.74 48.06
CA LEU A 26 21.91 10.12 47.35
C LEU A 26 21.82 10.78 45.96
N PRO A 27 21.69 10.00 44.87
CA PRO A 27 21.44 10.60 43.56
C PRO A 27 20.21 11.49 43.69
N LYS A 28 20.30 12.72 43.20
CA LYS A 28 19.15 13.63 43.10
C LYS A 28 17.98 12.85 42.48
N GLU A 29 16.82 12.89 43.12
CA GLU A 29 15.53 12.59 42.49
C GLU A 29 15.21 13.65 41.43
N GLU A 30 16.04 13.73 40.39
CA GLU A 30 15.88 14.65 39.27
C GLU A 30 16.09 13.86 37.97
N ASP A 31 15.46 12.69 37.88
CA ASP A 31 15.03 12.02 36.63
C ASP A 31 14.29 10.71 36.97
N SER A 32 13.24 10.78 37.80
CA SER A 32 12.26 9.69 37.82
C SER A 32 11.64 9.68 36.43
N SER A 33 12.15 8.79 35.58
CA SER A 33 11.73 8.67 34.18
C SER A 33 10.22 8.75 34.15
N ASN A 34 9.66 9.80 33.55
CA ASN A 34 8.21 10.00 33.44
C ASN A 34 7.63 9.01 32.41
N GLN A 35 8.03 7.74 32.51
CA GLN A 35 7.69 6.62 31.67
C GLN A 35 7.11 5.52 32.55
N ALA A 36 6.13 4.80 32.03
CA ALA A 36 5.60 3.59 32.65
C ALA A 36 5.57 2.46 31.63
N GLU A 37 5.67 1.24 32.13
CA GLU A 37 5.43 0.05 31.33
C GLU A 37 3.92 -0.15 31.18
N VAL A 38 3.43 -0.11 29.93
CA VAL A 38 2.01 -0.16 29.61
C VAL A 38 1.74 -1.35 28.70
N ASN A 39 0.71 -2.12 29.05
CA ASN A 39 0.13 -3.12 28.15
C ASN A 39 -0.86 -2.45 27.21
N LEU A 40 -0.57 -2.45 25.92
CA LEU A 40 -1.49 -1.95 24.89
C LEU A 40 -2.27 -3.13 24.31
N THR A 41 -3.59 -3.01 24.27
CA THR A 41 -4.46 -3.93 23.51
C THR A 41 -4.94 -3.24 22.25
N LEU A 42 -4.65 -3.81 21.08
CA LEU A 42 -5.00 -3.21 19.78
C LEU A 42 -6.31 -3.79 19.25
N GLN A 43 -7.26 -2.91 18.93
CA GLN A 43 -8.55 -3.27 18.35
C GLN A 43 -8.60 -2.79 16.90
N HIS A 44 -8.88 -3.71 15.97
CA HIS A 44 -9.12 -3.37 14.57
C HIS A 44 -10.62 -3.19 14.33
N ARG A 45 -11.03 -2.12 13.66
CA ARG A 45 -12.44 -1.93 13.30
C ARG A 45 -12.88 -2.98 12.27
N SER A 46 -13.92 -3.74 12.60
CA SER A 46 -14.37 -4.94 11.88
C SER A 46 -15.06 -4.66 10.54
N SER A 47 -15.68 -3.48 10.37
CA SER A 47 -16.42 -3.08 9.15
C SER A 47 -15.54 -2.61 7.99
N GLU A 48 -14.21 -2.56 8.18
CA GLU A 48 -13.32 -1.76 7.33
C GLU A 48 -12.42 -2.60 6.42
N ARG A 49 -12.63 -3.92 6.40
CA ARG A 49 -11.81 -4.87 5.64
C ARG A 49 -12.30 -5.00 4.19
N ASN A 50 -12.12 -3.97 3.37
CA ASN A 50 -11.98 -4.23 1.94
C ASN A 50 -10.69 -5.04 1.80
N GLN A 51 -10.81 -6.36 1.70
CA GLN A 51 -9.68 -7.27 1.77
C GLN A 51 -8.66 -6.86 0.70
N ARG A 52 -7.47 -6.40 1.09
CA ARG A 52 -6.28 -6.47 0.22
C ARG A 52 -5.82 -7.92 0.11
N ALA A 53 -5.25 -8.33 -1.01
CA ALA A 53 -4.74 -9.69 -1.16
C ALA A 53 -3.59 -9.86 -0.16
N GLY A 54 -3.59 -10.96 0.62
CA GLY A 54 -2.55 -11.20 1.64
C GLY A 54 -2.79 -10.58 3.02
N SER A 55 -3.85 -9.79 3.27
CA SER A 55 -4.10 -9.27 4.64
C SER A 55 -4.43 -10.38 5.66
N SER A 56 -4.84 -11.57 5.17
CA SER A 56 -5.05 -12.78 5.98
C SER A 56 -3.77 -13.60 6.22
N SER A 57 -2.66 -13.26 5.57
CA SER A 57 -1.37 -13.97 5.69
C SER A 57 -0.39 -13.26 6.62
N ARG A 58 -0.83 -12.31 7.46
CA ARG A 58 0.08 -11.58 8.36
C ARG A 58 0.68 -12.54 9.39
N ALA A 59 2.00 -12.52 9.51
CA ALA A 59 2.75 -13.30 10.49
C ALA A 59 3.51 -12.41 11.49
N THR A 60 3.75 -11.14 11.14
CA THR A 60 4.39 -10.15 12.02
C THR A 60 3.64 -8.82 11.97
N GLU A 61 3.45 -8.18 13.13
CA GLU A 61 2.92 -6.82 13.26
C GLU A 61 3.86 -6.01 14.18
N PHE A 62 4.58 -5.07 13.59
CA PHE A 62 5.58 -4.23 14.26
C PHE A 62 4.97 -2.86 14.58
N ILE A 63 5.05 -2.48 15.85
CA ILE A 63 4.50 -1.24 16.38
C ILE A 63 5.65 -0.28 16.64
N VAL A 64 5.53 0.94 16.14
CA VAL A 64 6.46 2.04 16.39
C VAL A 64 5.69 3.18 17.04
N VAL A 65 6.14 3.61 18.22
CA VAL A 65 5.58 4.74 18.96
C VAL A 65 6.28 6.00 18.52
N VAL A 66 5.51 7.04 18.24
CA VAL A 66 5.99 8.38 17.87
C VAL A 66 5.27 9.44 18.70
N ALA A 67 5.73 10.68 18.63
CA ALA A 67 5.01 11.80 19.25
C ALA A 67 3.64 11.99 18.58
N GLY A 68 2.65 12.48 19.34
CA GLY A 68 1.34 12.85 18.80
C GLY A 68 1.47 13.85 17.65
N GLY A 69 0.56 13.77 16.68
CA GLY A 69 0.59 14.60 15.47
C GLY A 69 1.67 14.24 14.44
N THR A 70 2.57 13.28 14.72
CA THR A 70 3.57 12.85 13.73
C THR A 70 2.88 12.26 12.50
N THR A 71 3.25 12.75 11.32
CA THR A 71 2.77 12.26 10.02
C THR A 71 3.29 10.85 9.74
N PHE A 72 2.41 9.97 9.25
CA PHE A 72 2.77 8.58 8.93
C PHE A 72 3.79 8.50 7.79
N SER A 73 4.73 7.57 7.89
CA SER A 73 5.76 7.28 6.89
C SER A 73 5.84 5.78 6.65
N GLU A 74 5.64 5.34 5.41
CA GLU A 74 5.75 3.91 5.06
C GLU A 74 7.16 3.36 5.27
N ALA A 75 8.18 4.19 5.05
CA ALA A 75 9.58 3.83 5.26
C ALA A 75 9.94 3.66 6.75
N GLY A 76 9.17 4.27 7.65
CA GLY A 76 9.47 4.39 9.07
C GLY A 76 9.58 5.86 9.51
N PRO A 77 9.32 6.17 10.80
CA PRO A 77 9.54 7.50 11.34
C PRO A 77 11.03 7.76 11.60
N THR A 78 11.47 9.00 11.44
CA THR A 78 12.86 9.44 11.71
C THR A 78 13.18 9.59 13.20
N SER A 79 12.16 9.63 14.07
CA SER A 79 12.33 9.84 15.51
C SER A 79 11.39 8.94 16.31
N PRO A 80 11.57 7.61 16.27
CA PRO A 80 10.79 6.67 17.08
C PRO A 80 11.07 6.87 18.57
N LEU A 81 10.03 6.79 19.40
CA LEU A 81 10.10 6.89 20.86
C LEU A 81 10.22 5.51 21.53
N ASN A 82 9.55 4.51 20.96
CA ASN A 82 9.63 3.10 21.36
C ASN A 82 9.18 2.22 20.19
N SER A 83 9.45 0.92 20.22
CA SER A 83 8.93 -0.02 19.24
C SER A 83 8.91 -1.44 19.78
N GLY A 84 8.13 -2.32 19.16
CA GLY A 84 8.16 -3.74 19.46
C GLY A 84 7.19 -4.54 18.61
N VAL A 85 7.22 -5.86 18.78
CA VAL A 85 6.38 -6.79 18.02
C VAL A 85 5.12 -7.10 18.81
N LEU A 86 3.96 -6.95 18.17
CA LEU A 86 2.66 -7.29 18.73
C LEU A 86 2.52 -8.81 18.87
N ASN A 87 2.03 -9.28 20.01
CA ASN A 87 1.58 -10.65 20.12
C ASN A 87 0.25 -10.80 19.37
N LEU A 88 0.27 -11.51 18.23
CA LEU A 88 -0.90 -11.66 17.36
C LEU A 88 -2.03 -12.50 17.98
N SER A 89 -1.76 -13.37 18.96
CA SER A 89 -2.80 -14.21 19.58
C SER A 89 -3.62 -13.46 20.61
N SER A 90 -2.97 -12.56 21.37
CA SER A 90 -3.63 -11.70 22.37
C SER A 90 -3.95 -10.30 21.85
N ALA A 91 -3.42 -9.90 20.69
CA ALA A 91 -3.42 -8.53 20.19
C ALA A 91 -2.84 -7.52 21.19
N GLN A 92 -1.82 -7.94 21.94
CA GLN A 92 -1.19 -7.15 22.98
C GLN A 92 0.30 -6.92 22.79
N ILE A 93 0.78 -5.77 23.24
CA ILE A 93 2.20 -5.42 23.30
C ILE A 93 2.49 -4.67 24.59
N LYS A 94 3.66 -4.91 25.18
CA LYS A 94 4.12 -4.23 26.39
C LYS A 94 5.25 -3.28 26.02
N LEU A 95 5.13 -1.99 26.36
CA LEU A 95 6.07 -0.93 25.97
C LEU A 95 6.34 0.02 27.14
N SER A 96 7.54 0.62 27.19
CA SER A 96 7.87 1.72 28.10
C SER A 96 7.51 3.06 27.46
N LEU A 97 6.47 3.73 27.95
CA LEU A 97 5.88 4.91 27.32
C LEU A 97 5.92 6.12 28.24
N LYS A 98 6.20 7.30 27.69
CA LYS A 98 6.12 8.57 28.42
C LYS A 98 4.67 8.84 28.87
N LEU A 99 4.51 9.21 30.13
CA LEU A 99 3.24 9.56 30.76
C LEU A 99 2.84 11.01 30.43
N ASN A 100 1.54 11.24 30.30
CA ASN A 100 0.93 12.56 30.08
C ASN A 100 1.48 13.33 28.87
N THR A 101 2.08 12.63 27.90
CA THR A 101 2.53 13.21 26.62
C THR A 101 1.69 12.65 25.47
N PRO A 102 1.32 13.46 24.47
CA PRO A 102 0.68 12.96 23.27
C PRO A 102 1.59 11.98 22.51
N LEU A 103 1.07 10.80 22.21
CA LEU A 103 1.72 9.72 21.49
C LEU A 103 0.83 9.25 20.35
N ARG A 104 1.43 8.59 19.38
CA ARG A 104 0.73 7.92 18.28
C ARG A 104 1.45 6.61 17.93
N LEU A 105 0.71 5.61 17.47
CA LEU A 105 1.27 4.36 16.98
C LEU A 105 1.30 4.35 15.46
N PHE A 106 2.41 3.91 14.88
CA PHE A 106 2.52 3.42 13.51
C PHE A 106 2.64 1.90 13.53
N ILE A 107 1.97 1.24 12.60
CA ILE A 107 1.85 -0.20 12.55
C ILE A 107 2.30 -0.67 11.17
N TYR A 108 3.19 -1.65 11.13
CA TYR A 108 3.72 -2.27 9.91
C TYR A 108 3.45 -3.77 9.96
N ARG A 109 2.83 -4.31 8.91
CA ARG A 109 2.47 -5.73 8.86
C ARG A 109 3.24 -6.44 7.77
N TYR A 110 3.66 -7.66 8.07
CA TYR A 110 4.41 -8.51 7.15
C TYR A 110 3.77 -9.88 7.05
N ALA A 111 3.84 -10.49 5.86
CA ALA A 111 3.44 -11.87 5.65
C ALA A 111 4.46 -12.88 6.20
N GLU A 112 5.70 -12.42 6.38
CA GLU A 112 6.82 -13.23 6.90
C GLU A 112 6.95 -13.07 8.42
N ILE A 113 7.53 -14.08 9.06
CA ILE A 113 7.96 -14.01 10.47
C ILE A 113 9.30 -13.28 10.51
N LEU A 114 9.33 -12.06 11.03
CA LEU A 114 10.54 -11.25 11.17
C LEU A 114 10.95 -11.14 12.63
N SER A 115 12.25 -11.31 12.90
CA SER A 115 12.81 -11.11 14.24
C SER A 115 12.88 -9.63 14.62
N SER A 116 12.90 -9.33 15.93
CA SER A 116 13.07 -7.96 16.44
C SER A 116 14.33 -7.29 15.88
N THR A 117 15.44 -8.03 15.71
CA THR A 117 16.68 -7.50 15.15
C THR A 117 16.52 -7.06 13.70
N GLN A 118 15.83 -7.84 12.87
CA GLN A 118 15.54 -7.48 11.47
C GLN A 118 14.64 -6.25 11.39
N LEU A 119 13.61 -6.17 12.23
CA LEU A 119 12.69 -5.04 12.28
C LEU A 119 13.37 -3.75 12.75
N LEU A 120 14.23 -3.83 13.77
CA LEU A 120 15.03 -2.69 14.22
C LEU A 120 16.02 -2.23 13.14
N ALA A 121 16.65 -3.16 12.41
CA ALA A 121 17.50 -2.81 11.27
C ALA A 121 16.70 -2.08 10.18
N LYS A 122 15.48 -2.54 9.87
CA LYS A 122 14.57 -1.85 8.94
C LYS A 122 14.15 -0.47 9.43
N LEU A 123 13.81 -0.33 10.72
CA LEU A 123 13.47 0.96 11.32
C LEU A 123 14.65 1.95 11.24
N ASN A 124 15.85 1.52 11.61
CA ASN A 124 17.06 2.37 11.60
C ASN A 124 17.50 2.78 10.18
N SER A 125 17.21 1.96 9.18
CA SER A 125 17.53 2.23 7.77
C SER A 125 16.38 2.88 6.99
N LEU A 126 15.24 3.16 7.64
CA LEU A 126 14.02 3.66 6.98
C LEU A 126 13.57 2.78 5.81
N THR A 127 13.52 1.46 6.04
CA THR A 127 13.11 0.46 5.05
C THR A 127 11.96 -0.43 5.54
N LEU A 128 11.14 0.06 6.48
CA LEU A 128 10.00 -0.70 7.00
C LEU A 128 8.95 -1.03 5.93
N ASN A 129 8.85 -0.23 4.87
CA ASN A 129 7.99 -0.50 3.71
C ASN A 129 8.41 -1.76 2.92
N GLN A 130 9.68 -2.15 2.97
CA GLN A 130 10.16 -3.30 2.20
C GLN A 130 9.59 -4.61 2.75
N GLY A 131 8.69 -5.23 1.97
CA GLY A 131 7.99 -6.46 2.34
C GLY A 131 6.75 -6.24 3.22
N ALA A 132 6.43 -4.99 3.55
CA ALA A 132 5.20 -4.69 4.28
C ALA A 132 3.98 -4.93 3.36
N ILE A 133 2.97 -5.61 3.91
CA ILE A 133 1.73 -5.94 3.19
C ILE A 133 0.58 -4.98 3.53
N ASP A 134 0.67 -4.30 4.66
CA ASP A 134 -0.37 -3.40 5.17
C ASP A 134 0.20 -2.48 6.26
N TYR A 135 -0.44 -1.33 6.43
CA TYR A 135 -0.04 -0.32 7.41
C TYR A 135 -1.22 0.11 8.27
N GLY A 136 -0.91 0.61 9.47
CA GLY A 136 -1.91 1.14 10.38
C GLY A 136 -1.41 2.34 11.18
N VAL A 137 -2.35 3.09 11.71
CA VAL A 137 -2.11 4.16 12.69
C VAL A 137 -3.11 4.08 13.83
N SER A 138 -2.72 4.55 15.01
CA SER A 138 -3.70 4.96 16.03
C SER A 138 -4.11 6.43 15.83
N ASN A 139 -5.20 6.83 16.48
CA ASN A 139 -5.37 8.23 16.86
C ASN A 139 -4.28 8.63 17.86
N ASP A 140 -4.09 9.92 18.06
CA ASP A 140 -3.29 10.42 19.17
C ASP A 140 -3.88 9.97 20.51
N PHE A 141 -3.01 9.59 21.44
CA PHE A 141 -3.39 9.13 22.78
C PHE A 141 -2.37 9.63 23.82
N THR A 142 -2.75 9.57 25.10
CA THR A 142 -1.87 9.86 26.23
C THR A 142 -1.93 8.70 27.21
N VAL A 143 -0.84 8.43 27.94
CA VAL A 143 -0.85 7.48 29.06
C VAL A 143 -0.99 8.26 30.37
N PRO A 144 -2.14 8.19 31.07
CA PRO A 144 -2.31 8.87 32.35
C PRO A 144 -1.43 8.25 33.44
N SER A 145 -0.96 9.06 34.39
CA SER A 145 -0.27 8.58 35.58
C SER A 145 -1.08 7.51 36.32
N GLY A 146 -0.45 6.38 36.67
CA GLY A 146 -1.09 5.24 37.32
C GLY A 146 -1.76 4.23 36.37
N SER A 147 -1.81 4.51 35.06
CA SER A 147 -2.32 3.55 34.08
C SER A 147 -1.26 2.50 33.72
N THR A 148 -1.63 1.23 33.80
CA THR A 148 -0.77 0.08 33.42
C THR A 148 -1.27 -0.64 32.16
N SER A 149 -2.45 -0.27 31.65
CA SER A 149 -3.05 -0.86 30.45
C SER A 149 -3.89 0.16 29.69
N LEU A 150 -3.90 0.07 28.36
CA LEU A 150 -4.69 0.92 27.47
C LEU A 150 -5.22 0.11 26.28
N SER A 151 -6.47 0.34 25.91
CA SER A 151 -7.06 -0.20 24.69
C SER A 151 -7.07 0.86 23.60
N LEU A 152 -6.45 0.57 22.46
CA LEU A 152 -6.30 1.50 21.35
C LEU A 152 -6.98 0.96 20.10
N THR A 153 -7.71 1.82 19.40
CA THR A 153 -8.24 1.50 18.07
C THR A 153 -7.16 1.77 17.02
N VAL A 154 -6.89 0.77 16.20
CA VAL A 154 -6.00 0.87 15.04
C VAL A 154 -6.84 1.08 13.78
N GLN A 155 -6.52 2.14 13.06
CA GLN A 155 -7.03 2.45 11.73
C GLN A 155 -6.06 1.91 10.70
N LEU A 156 -6.56 1.12 9.74
CA LEU A 156 -5.74 0.56 8.68
C LEU A 156 -5.73 1.47 7.47
N GLN A 157 -4.62 1.46 6.73
CA GLN A 157 -4.50 2.20 5.50
C GLN A 157 -5.56 1.68 4.52
N ARG A 158 -6.26 2.60 3.89
CA ARG A 158 -7.24 2.36 2.84
C ARG A 158 -6.73 2.86 1.52
N GLU A 159 -7.37 2.38 0.48
CA GLU A 159 -7.12 2.80 -0.89
C GLU A 159 -8.43 3.23 -1.57
N THR A 160 -8.30 4.16 -2.50
CA THR A 160 -9.29 4.43 -3.54
C THR A 160 -8.56 4.62 -4.86
N THR A 161 -9.25 4.44 -5.98
CA THR A 161 -8.68 4.60 -7.32
C THR A 161 -9.35 5.77 -8.01
N PHE A 162 -8.57 6.60 -8.70
CA PHE A 162 -9.12 7.51 -9.70
C PHE A 162 -9.11 6.81 -11.08
N LEU A 163 -10.29 6.64 -11.67
CA LEU A 163 -10.51 5.80 -12.84
C LEU A 163 -11.08 6.60 -14.03
N ASP A 164 -10.17 6.91 -14.95
CA ASP A 164 -10.36 7.31 -16.35
C ASP A 164 -9.27 6.58 -17.15
N SER A 165 -9.37 5.25 -17.21
CA SER A 165 -8.22 4.35 -17.05
C SER A 165 -7.46 4.59 -15.73
N ALA A 166 -6.52 3.72 -15.37
CA ALA A 166 -5.66 4.01 -14.21
C ALA A 166 -4.87 5.30 -14.49
N VAL A 167 -5.11 6.37 -13.74
CA VAL A 167 -4.40 7.65 -13.93
C VAL A 167 -3.24 7.77 -12.94
N GLN A 168 -2.01 7.66 -13.45
CA GLN A 168 -0.78 7.83 -12.68
C GLN A 168 -0.35 9.30 -12.69
N GLY A 169 0.05 9.82 -11.52
CA GLY A 169 0.66 11.14 -11.39
C GLY A 169 -0.25 12.26 -10.89
N LEU A 170 -1.51 11.98 -10.54
CA LEU A 170 -2.36 12.97 -9.86
C LEU A 170 -1.80 13.22 -8.46
N SER A 171 -1.59 14.48 -8.07
CA SER A 171 -1.12 14.80 -6.74
C SER A 171 -2.28 14.66 -5.74
N TYR A 172 -2.02 14.11 -4.57
CA TYR A 172 -2.98 14.16 -3.47
C TYR A 172 -2.30 14.37 -2.13
N THR A 173 -3.00 15.05 -1.24
CA THR A 173 -2.59 15.21 0.17
C THR A 173 -3.57 14.48 1.08
N ALA A 174 -3.09 13.59 1.94
CA ALA A 174 -3.88 12.87 2.93
C ALA A 174 -3.11 12.74 4.25
N GLY A 175 -3.69 13.21 5.35
CA GLY A 175 -3.04 13.15 6.67
C GLY A 175 -1.71 13.91 6.76
N GLY A 176 -1.57 15.00 5.99
CA GLY A 176 -0.32 15.77 5.88
C GLY A 176 0.75 15.15 4.96
N ARG A 177 0.46 14.03 4.30
CA ARG A 177 1.34 13.40 3.31
C ARG A 177 0.93 13.83 1.92
N THR A 178 1.85 14.40 1.14
CA THR A 178 1.62 14.71 -0.27
C THR A 178 2.39 13.73 -1.15
N THR A 179 1.70 13.06 -2.06
CA THR A 179 2.28 12.10 -3.01
C THR A 179 1.44 12.08 -4.29
N THR A 180 1.71 11.14 -5.20
CA THR A 180 0.96 10.98 -6.44
C THR A 180 0.26 9.65 -6.53
N THR A 181 -0.82 9.56 -7.32
CA THR A 181 -1.40 8.28 -7.71
C THR A 181 -0.36 7.40 -8.41
N ASN A 182 -0.36 6.11 -8.10
CA ASN A 182 0.59 5.17 -8.71
C ASN A 182 0.14 4.73 -10.12
N GLN A 183 0.88 3.80 -10.73
CA GLN A 183 0.58 3.24 -12.06
C GLN A 183 -0.81 2.58 -12.18
N ASP A 184 -1.43 2.19 -11.06
CA ASP A 184 -2.79 1.63 -11.02
C ASP A 184 -3.85 2.68 -10.67
N GLY A 185 -3.49 3.97 -10.63
CA GLY A 185 -4.37 5.08 -10.27
C GLY A 185 -4.75 5.12 -8.78
N LEU A 186 -4.03 4.38 -7.94
CA LEU A 186 -4.33 4.26 -6.51
C LEU A 186 -3.78 5.42 -5.71
N LEU A 187 -4.59 5.86 -4.75
CA LEU A 187 -4.18 6.74 -3.66
C LEU A 187 -4.50 6.12 -2.31
N TYR A 188 -3.72 6.47 -1.29
CA TYR A 188 -3.75 5.84 0.03
C TYR A 188 -4.02 6.84 1.15
N TYR A 189 -4.91 6.45 2.07
CA TYR A 189 -5.36 7.31 3.17
C TYR A 189 -5.68 6.47 4.39
N PHE A 190 -5.62 7.06 5.58
CA PHE A 190 -6.23 6.46 6.78
C PHE A 190 -7.66 6.97 6.96
N PRO A 191 -8.57 6.17 7.54
CA PRO A 191 -9.95 6.55 7.82
C PRO A 191 -10.07 7.95 8.44
N ASN A 192 -11.03 8.73 7.94
CA ASN A 192 -11.30 10.13 8.35
C ASN A 192 -10.20 11.15 8.02
N GLU A 193 -9.10 10.76 7.39
CA GLU A 193 -8.24 11.73 6.72
C GLU A 193 -9.03 12.40 5.59
N THR A 194 -8.82 13.72 5.46
CA THR A 194 -9.28 14.45 4.28
C THR A 194 -8.24 14.29 3.19
N ILE A 195 -8.69 13.88 2.01
CA ILE A 195 -7.90 13.70 0.80
C ILE A 195 -8.17 14.89 -0.10
N GLU A 196 -7.17 15.72 -0.33
CA GLU A 196 -7.22 16.76 -1.35
C GLU A 196 -6.58 16.22 -2.63
N LEU A 197 -7.34 16.04 -3.72
CA LEU A 197 -6.86 15.50 -4.99
C LEU A 197 -6.67 16.63 -6.01
N LYS A 198 -5.56 16.62 -6.74
CA LYS A 198 -5.19 17.67 -7.71
C LYS A 198 -4.60 17.12 -9.00
N LEU A 199 -4.87 17.83 -10.09
CA LEU A 199 -4.15 17.74 -11.36
C LEU A 199 -3.31 19.01 -11.52
N SER A 200 -2.00 18.95 -11.30
CA SER A 200 -1.17 20.15 -11.10
C SER A 200 -1.78 21.04 -10.01
N GLU A 201 -2.10 22.30 -10.31
CA GLU A 201 -2.74 23.24 -9.37
C GLU A 201 -4.28 23.13 -9.37
N ILE A 202 -4.87 22.38 -10.29
CA ILE A 202 -6.33 22.23 -10.41
C ILE A 202 -6.81 21.31 -9.29
N SER A 203 -7.60 21.86 -8.36
CA SER A 203 -8.29 21.03 -7.36
C SER A 203 -9.38 20.18 -8.02
N LEU A 204 -9.25 18.86 -7.90
CA LEU A 204 -10.25 17.87 -8.29
C LEU A 204 -11.18 17.54 -7.12
N GLY A 205 -11.13 18.30 -6.04
CA GLY A 205 -11.99 18.17 -4.87
C GLY A 205 -11.29 17.62 -3.63
N SER A 206 -12.08 17.59 -2.56
CA SER A 206 -11.67 17.19 -1.22
C SER A 206 -12.64 16.13 -0.71
N TYR A 207 -12.11 14.99 -0.23
CA TYR A 207 -12.90 13.81 0.09
C TYR A 207 -12.54 13.28 1.47
N THR A 208 -13.53 12.88 2.25
CA THR A 208 -13.34 12.13 3.50
C THR A 208 -14.03 10.78 3.35
N ASN A 209 -13.27 9.68 3.53
CA ASN A 209 -13.76 8.32 3.31
C ASN A 209 -14.44 8.14 1.91
N PRO A 210 -13.72 8.43 0.81
CA PRO A 210 -14.27 8.36 -0.54
C PRO A 210 -14.78 6.94 -0.90
N PRO A 211 -15.62 6.81 -1.94
CA PRO A 211 -15.92 5.51 -2.52
C PRO A 211 -14.63 4.81 -2.98
N SER A 212 -14.71 3.50 -3.21
CA SER A 212 -13.57 2.71 -3.70
C SER A 212 -13.04 3.17 -5.07
N VAL A 213 -13.87 3.86 -5.85
CA VAL A 213 -13.54 4.40 -7.16
C VAL A 213 -14.09 5.81 -7.30
N LEU A 214 -13.20 6.75 -7.63
CA LEU A 214 -13.52 8.08 -8.14
C LEU A 214 -13.43 8.04 -9.68
N THR A 215 -14.29 8.78 -10.37
CA THR A 215 -14.33 8.88 -11.83
C THR A 215 -14.45 10.34 -12.23
N PRO A 216 -14.18 10.72 -13.50
CA PRO A 216 -14.46 12.08 -13.98
C PRO A 216 -15.88 12.56 -13.67
N TYR A 217 -16.87 11.66 -13.69
CA TYR A 217 -18.24 11.97 -13.27
C TYR A 217 -18.34 12.36 -11.79
N SER A 218 -17.69 11.62 -10.88
CA SER A 218 -17.74 11.95 -9.46
C SER A 218 -17.02 13.25 -9.13
N ILE A 219 -15.95 13.60 -9.88
CA ILE A 219 -15.27 14.89 -9.73
C ILE A 219 -16.20 16.05 -10.12
N MET A 220 -16.93 15.90 -11.23
CA MET A 220 -17.80 16.95 -11.75
C MET A 220 -19.19 16.97 -11.09
N GLY A 221 -19.47 16.07 -10.14
CA GLY A 221 -20.77 15.96 -9.50
C GLY A 221 -21.90 15.55 -10.47
N VAL A 222 -21.56 14.80 -11.53
CA VAL A 222 -22.51 14.39 -12.57
C VAL A 222 -22.86 12.92 -12.41
N THR A 223 -24.13 12.56 -12.62
CA THR A 223 -24.56 11.16 -12.66
C THR A 223 -23.84 10.41 -13.78
N GLU A 224 -23.20 9.28 -13.45
CA GLU A 224 -22.44 8.48 -14.40
C GLU A 224 -23.25 8.08 -15.64
N GLY A 225 -22.65 8.25 -16.81
CA GLY A 225 -23.28 7.99 -18.10
C GLY A 225 -24.05 9.19 -18.68
N THR A 226 -24.23 10.28 -17.92
CA THR A 226 -24.86 11.50 -18.44
C THR A 226 -23.91 12.23 -19.38
N PRO A 227 -24.25 12.41 -20.67
CA PRO A 227 -23.39 13.14 -21.60
C PRO A 227 -23.36 14.61 -21.21
N THR A 228 -22.23 15.06 -20.66
CA THR A 228 -22.02 16.44 -20.22
C THR A 228 -20.67 16.96 -20.71
N ASP A 229 -20.67 18.22 -21.11
CA ASP A 229 -19.49 18.83 -21.73
C ASP A 229 -18.35 18.97 -20.73
N ASN A 230 -18.68 19.27 -19.46
CA ASN A 230 -17.71 19.46 -18.39
C ASN A 230 -16.93 18.18 -18.05
N VAL A 231 -17.60 17.03 -17.96
CA VAL A 231 -16.97 15.71 -17.82
C VAL A 231 -16.11 15.41 -19.05
N THR A 232 -16.64 15.66 -20.25
CA THR A 232 -15.93 15.41 -21.50
C THR A 232 -14.66 16.26 -21.61
N ASN A 233 -14.70 17.53 -21.20
CA ASN A 233 -13.56 18.44 -21.20
C ASN A 233 -12.47 17.98 -20.22
N LEU A 234 -12.85 17.47 -19.05
CA LEU A 234 -11.90 16.89 -18.08
C LEU A 234 -11.19 15.65 -18.67
N VAL A 235 -11.94 14.74 -19.28
CA VAL A 235 -11.36 13.55 -19.94
C VAL A 235 -10.46 13.93 -21.11
N ARG A 236 -10.85 14.92 -21.92
CA ARG A 236 -10.00 15.43 -23.01
C ARG A 236 -8.67 15.94 -22.46
N LEU A 237 -8.68 16.63 -21.32
CA LEU A 237 -7.47 17.10 -20.68
C LEU A 237 -6.58 15.94 -20.22
N LEU A 238 -7.14 14.96 -19.49
CA LEU A 238 -6.39 13.80 -19.01
C LEU A 238 -5.73 13.03 -20.16
N LEU A 239 -6.48 12.75 -21.21
CA LEU A 239 -5.97 12.08 -22.42
C LEU A 239 -4.92 12.91 -23.19
N SER A 240 -4.96 14.25 -23.09
CA SER A 240 -3.97 15.12 -23.73
C SER A 240 -2.63 15.19 -22.99
N LEU A 241 -2.63 14.82 -21.70
CA LEU A 241 -1.47 14.79 -20.83
C LEU A 241 -0.82 13.40 -20.74
N ASP A 242 -1.40 12.42 -21.41
CA ASP A 242 -0.91 11.05 -21.43
C ASP A 242 0.43 10.96 -22.18
N SER A 243 1.46 10.44 -21.52
CA SER A 243 2.86 10.51 -21.98
C SER A 243 3.10 9.78 -23.31
N ASP A 244 2.34 8.72 -23.58
CA ASP A 244 2.45 7.89 -24.79
C ASP A 244 1.22 7.97 -25.70
N SER A 245 0.20 8.74 -25.30
CA SER A 245 -1.09 8.88 -26.01
C SER A 245 -1.88 7.56 -26.18
N ASP A 246 -1.57 6.51 -25.41
CA ASP A 246 -2.26 5.21 -25.37
C ASP A 246 -2.92 4.93 -24.02
N ALA A 247 -3.97 5.70 -23.72
CA ALA A 247 -4.77 5.57 -22.50
C ALA A 247 -5.35 4.18 -22.22
N ASP A 248 -5.30 3.23 -23.16
CA ASP A 248 -5.74 1.86 -22.89
C ASP A 248 -4.76 1.10 -21.97
N ASN A 249 -3.50 1.53 -21.86
CA ASN A 249 -2.51 0.94 -20.94
C ASN A 249 -2.46 1.63 -19.55
N GLY A 250 -3.32 2.62 -19.33
CA GLY A 250 -3.24 3.58 -18.23
C GLY A 250 -3.07 4.98 -18.80
N ILE A 251 -3.32 6.02 -17.99
CA ILE A 251 -2.94 7.39 -18.33
C ILE A 251 -1.75 7.75 -17.46
N GLN A 252 -0.58 7.94 -18.07
CA GLN A 252 0.59 8.41 -17.35
C GLN A 252 0.76 9.91 -17.59
N LEU A 253 0.48 10.71 -16.56
CA LEU A 253 0.53 12.16 -16.69
C LEU A 253 1.96 12.65 -16.93
N ASN A 254 2.16 13.34 -18.04
CA ASN A 254 3.40 14.00 -18.40
C ASN A 254 3.54 15.32 -17.63
N THR A 255 4.24 15.26 -16.49
CA THR A 255 4.43 16.41 -15.59
C THR A 255 5.14 17.59 -16.26
N ASN A 256 5.92 17.38 -17.33
CA ASN A 256 6.56 18.47 -18.08
C ASN A 256 5.54 19.39 -18.77
N GLN A 257 4.32 18.90 -19.00
CA GLN A 257 3.25 19.66 -19.62
C GLN A 257 2.35 20.40 -18.61
N PHE A 258 2.60 20.27 -17.30
CA PHE A 258 1.75 20.89 -16.26
C PHE A 258 1.77 22.42 -16.31
N ASN A 259 2.83 23.05 -16.82
CA ASN A 259 2.88 24.50 -17.03
C ASN A 259 1.76 25.00 -17.97
N ASN A 260 1.28 24.14 -18.87
CA ASN A 260 0.18 24.44 -19.79
C ASN A 260 -1.19 24.52 -19.09
N LEU A 261 -1.26 24.13 -17.80
CA LEU A 261 -2.47 24.12 -16.98
C LEU A 261 -2.55 25.34 -16.04
N SER A 262 -1.56 26.24 -16.10
CA SER A 262 -1.44 27.37 -15.18
C SER A 262 -2.69 28.24 -15.18
N GLY A 263 -3.26 28.49 -14.00
CA GLY A 263 -4.45 29.32 -13.83
C GLY A 263 -5.77 28.64 -14.21
N LEU A 264 -5.75 27.39 -14.66
CA LEU A 264 -6.96 26.62 -14.92
C LEU A 264 -7.60 26.19 -13.60
N SER A 265 -8.93 26.17 -13.55
CA SER A 265 -9.71 25.70 -12.41
C SER A 265 -10.78 24.70 -12.85
N LEU A 266 -11.39 23.99 -11.91
CA LEU A 266 -12.47 23.06 -12.22
C LEU A 266 -13.69 23.75 -12.89
N ALA A 267 -13.87 25.04 -12.63
CA ALA A 267 -14.94 25.83 -13.25
C ALA A 267 -14.72 26.07 -14.75
N ASP A 268 -13.47 26.09 -15.21
CA ASP A 268 -13.14 26.31 -16.63
C ASP A 268 -13.58 25.17 -17.55
N PHE A 269 -13.87 23.99 -16.97
CA PHE A 269 -14.41 22.86 -17.71
C PHE A 269 -15.91 23.02 -17.98
N ASN A 270 -16.61 23.89 -17.23
CA ASN A 270 -18.05 24.11 -17.34
C ASN A 270 -18.43 25.07 -18.48
N VAL A 271 -17.91 24.77 -19.67
CA VAL A 271 -18.20 25.44 -20.93
C VAL A 271 -18.53 24.37 -21.97
N ASP A 272 -19.16 24.77 -23.08
CA ASP A 272 -19.41 23.82 -24.16
C ASP A 272 -18.10 23.24 -24.73
N ASN A 273 -18.17 22.05 -25.32
CA ASN A 273 -16.96 21.38 -25.80
C ASN A 273 -16.16 22.15 -26.87
N LEU A 274 -16.82 23.01 -27.66
CA LEU A 274 -16.15 23.84 -28.68
C LEU A 274 -15.39 24.98 -28.03
N SER A 275 -15.96 25.60 -27.00
CA SER A 275 -15.34 26.66 -26.20
C SER A 275 -14.16 26.15 -25.36
N PHE A 276 -14.15 24.88 -24.96
CA PHE A 276 -12.96 24.24 -24.38
C PHE A 276 -11.97 23.82 -25.48
N ALA A 277 -11.20 24.81 -25.94
CA ALA A 277 -10.24 24.70 -27.03
C ALA A 277 -8.78 24.79 -26.54
N SER A 278 -7.82 24.60 -27.45
CA SER A 278 -6.38 24.70 -27.17
C SER A 278 -5.94 26.06 -26.62
N SER A 279 -6.73 27.12 -26.80
CA SER A 279 -6.49 28.42 -26.17
C SER A 279 -6.61 28.38 -24.63
N LYS A 280 -7.42 27.47 -24.08
CA LYS A 280 -7.55 27.25 -22.63
C LYS A 280 -6.41 26.43 -22.04
N VAL A 281 -5.76 25.62 -22.86
CA VAL A 281 -4.64 24.73 -22.49
C VAL A 281 -3.54 24.79 -23.54
N PRO A 282 -2.82 25.92 -23.63
CA PRO A 282 -1.86 26.16 -24.71
C PRO A 282 -0.77 25.10 -24.71
N GLY A 283 -0.40 24.58 -25.89
CA GLY A 283 0.64 23.56 -26.03
C GLY A 283 0.15 22.11 -25.82
N LEU A 284 -1.13 21.89 -25.50
CA LEU A 284 -1.72 20.56 -25.48
C LEU A 284 -2.54 20.28 -26.75
N ALA A 285 -2.36 19.08 -27.29
CA ALA A 285 -3.19 18.56 -28.37
C ALA A 285 -4.44 17.92 -27.77
N LEU A 286 -5.55 18.66 -27.73
CA LEU A 286 -6.81 18.14 -27.20
C LEU A 286 -7.41 17.05 -28.11
N PRO A 287 -7.70 15.85 -27.57
CA PRO A 287 -8.48 14.83 -28.26
C PRO A 287 -9.86 15.34 -28.68
N SER A 288 -10.44 14.72 -29.71
CA SER A 288 -11.82 15.00 -30.12
C SER A 288 -12.81 14.60 -29.03
N VAL A 289 -13.95 15.28 -29.00
CA VAL A 289 -15.10 14.97 -28.13
C VAL A 289 -15.48 13.49 -28.23
N GLN A 290 -15.59 12.97 -29.45
CA GLN A 290 -15.93 11.58 -29.69
C GLN A 290 -14.87 10.60 -29.14
N LYS A 291 -13.57 10.90 -29.28
CA LYS A 291 -12.50 10.06 -28.73
C LYS A 291 -12.61 9.99 -27.20
N ALA A 292 -12.80 11.14 -26.53
CA ALA A 292 -12.93 11.22 -25.08
C ALA A 292 -14.18 10.49 -24.57
N GLN A 293 -15.35 10.70 -25.18
CA GLN A 293 -16.59 10.02 -24.80
C GLN A 293 -16.51 8.50 -25.01
N LYS A 294 -15.89 8.06 -26.12
CA LYS A 294 -15.66 6.63 -26.39
C LYS A 294 -14.70 6.01 -25.37
N HIS A 295 -13.65 6.73 -24.98
CA HIS A 295 -12.73 6.28 -23.94
C HIS A 295 -13.46 6.11 -22.60
N LEU A 296 -14.11 7.17 -22.12
CA LEU A 296 -14.80 7.17 -20.83
C LEU A 296 -15.91 6.11 -20.75
N SER A 297 -16.71 5.94 -21.81
CA SER A 297 -17.75 4.91 -21.86
C SER A 297 -17.19 3.49 -21.76
N ARG A 298 -16.00 3.22 -22.34
CA ARG A 298 -15.31 1.93 -22.17
C ARG A 298 -14.86 1.74 -20.73
N THR A 299 -14.26 2.76 -20.13
CA THR A 299 -13.81 2.73 -18.73
C THR A 299 -14.96 2.45 -17.77
N ILE A 300 -16.09 3.16 -17.91
CA ILE A 300 -17.26 2.95 -17.05
C ILE A 300 -17.90 1.58 -17.28
N ARG A 301 -17.97 1.11 -18.53
CA ARG A 301 -18.46 -0.24 -18.83
C ARG A 301 -17.60 -1.30 -18.15
N GLN A 302 -16.27 -1.19 -18.21
CA GLN A 302 -15.36 -2.12 -17.53
C GLN A 302 -15.58 -2.10 -16.02
N LYS A 303 -15.69 -0.91 -15.42
CA LYS A 303 -16.02 -0.75 -13.99
C LYS A 303 -17.33 -1.45 -13.62
N ASN A 304 -18.38 -1.28 -14.41
CA ASN A 304 -19.70 -1.86 -14.11
C ASN A 304 -19.75 -3.39 -14.32
N LEU A 305 -18.99 -3.92 -15.28
CA LEU A 305 -18.84 -5.36 -15.48
C LEU A 305 -18.16 -6.04 -14.28
N ALA A 306 -17.24 -5.33 -13.63
CA ALA A 306 -16.69 -5.74 -12.34
C ALA A 306 -17.82 -6.00 -11.35
N THR A 307 -18.59 -4.95 -11.04
CA THR A 307 -19.59 -4.97 -9.99
C THR A 307 -20.68 -6.02 -10.23
N ALA A 308 -20.94 -6.38 -11.49
CA ALA A 308 -21.87 -7.44 -11.88
C ALA A 308 -21.35 -8.88 -11.69
N GLY A 309 -20.20 -9.08 -11.03
CA GLY A 309 -19.62 -10.41 -10.74
C GLY A 309 -18.91 -11.08 -11.92
N SER A 310 -18.80 -10.37 -13.05
CA SER A 310 -18.21 -10.86 -14.30
C SER A 310 -16.71 -10.57 -14.45
N GLY A 311 -16.07 -9.94 -13.45
CA GLY A 311 -14.69 -9.44 -13.52
C GLY A 311 -13.63 -10.53 -13.77
N LEU A 312 -12.97 -11.00 -12.71
CA LEU A 312 -11.90 -12.00 -12.81
C LEU A 312 -12.40 -13.45 -12.76
N SER A 313 -13.71 -13.66 -12.60
CA SER A 313 -14.31 -14.97 -12.29
C SER A 313 -14.33 -15.96 -13.45
N SER A 314 -14.19 -15.51 -14.69
CA SER A 314 -14.24 -16.37 -15.89
C SER A 314 -13.38 -15.80 -17.02
N PRO A 315 -12.05 -15.84 -16.89
CA PRO A 315 -11.17 -15.42 -17.96
C PRO A 315 -11.27 -16.34 -19.18
N LEU A 316 -11.05 -15.78 -20.37
CA LEU A 316 -10.90 -16.55 -21.60
C LEU A 316 -9.43 -16.94 -21.79
N SER A 317 -9.15 -18.22 -21.92
CA SER A 317 -7.78 -18.70 -22.13
C SER A 317 -7.37 -18.68 -23.60
N VAL A 318 -6.10 -18.37 -23.84
CA VAL A 318 -5.42 -18.59 -25.12
C VAL A 318 -4.13 -19.35 -24.80
N PRO A 319 -3.95 -20.60 -25.25
CA PRO A 319 -4.88 -21.39 -26.06
C PRO A 319 -6.18 -21.68 -25.29
N LEU A 320 -7.23 -22.04 -26.02
CA LEU A 320 -8.47 -22.52 -25.41
C LEU A 320 -8.18 -23.80 -24.62
N ASN A 321 -8.94 -24.05 -23.55
CA ASN A 321 -8.79 -25.26 -22.77
C ASN A 321 -9.03 -26.51 -23.64
N GLY A 322 -8.05 -27.40 -23.71
CA GLY A 322 -8.04 -28.58 -24.56
C GLY A 322 -7.62 -28.33 -26.02
N GLU A 323 -7.21 -27.11 -26.40
CA GLU A 323 -6.81 -26.78 -27.77
C GLU A 323 -5.66 -27.68 -28.25
N GLN A 324 -5.77 -28.17 -29.49
CA GLN A 324 -4.77 -29.01 -30.14
C GLN A 324 -4.07 -28.22 -31.25
N GLY A 325 -2.81 -28.54 -31.51
CA GLY A 325 -2.08 -27.93 -32.62
C GLY A 325 -1.54 -26.53 -32.34
N PHE A 326 -1.48 -26.10 -31.07
CA PHE A 326 -1.04 -24.75 -30.74
C PHE A 326 0.43 -24.52 -31.16
N PRO A 327 0.79 -23.35 -31.72
CA PRO A 327 2.17 -23.06 -32.12
C PRO A 327 3.17 -23.14 -30.97
N VAL A 328 4.32 -23.77 -31.20
CA VAL A 328 5.38 -23.94 -30.19
C VAL A 328 6.02 -22.62 -29.71
N ASN A 329 5.85 -21.53 -30.46
CA ASN A 329 6.31 -20.19 -30.14
C ASN A 329 5.14 -19.24 -29.76
N GLY A 330 3.92 -19.77 -29.61
CA GLY A 330 2.74 -19.00 -29.29
C GLY A 330 2.82 -18.37 -27.90
N SER A 331 2.21 -17.19 -27.74
CA SER A 331 2.02 -16.58 -26.42
C SER A 331 0.78 -17.16 -25.76
N ILE A 332 0.94 -17.59 -24.52
CA ILE A 332 -0.12 -18.17 -23.69
C ILE A 332 -0.70 -17.06 -22.82
N GLY A 333 -1.97 -17.10 -22.46
CA GLY A 333 -2.54 -16.07 -21.61
C GLY A 333 -4.01 -16.25 -21.25
N LEU A 334 -4.46 -15.30 -20.44
CA LEU A 334 -5.84 -15.13 -20.02
C LEU A 334 -6.30 -13.72 -20.37
N ALA A 335 -7.46 -13.62 -21.01
CA ALA A 335 -8.18 -12.37 -21.16
C ALA A 335 -9.28 -12.28 -20.10
N PHE A 336 -9.26 -11.20 -19.32
CA PHE A 336 -10.24 -10.91 -18.28
C PHE A 336 -11.30 -9.93 -18.78
N ALA A 337 -12.41 -9.77 -18.05
CA ALA A 337 -13.41 -8.75 -18.40
C ALA A 337 -12.92 -7.31 -18.11
N GLU A 338 -11.88 -7.18 -17.27
CA GLU A 338 -11.31 -5.92 -16.82
C GLU A 338 -9.80 -5.89 -16.91
N ASN A 339 -9.27 -4.68 -16.96
CA ASN A 339 -7.84 -4.44 -16.82
C ASN A 339 -7.35 -4.91 -15.45
N LEU A 340 -6.19 -5.57 -15.44
CA LEU A 340 -5.51 -5.99 -14.22
C LEU A 340 -4.71 -4.83 -13.61
N ARG A 341 -4.60 -4.80 -12.29
CA ARG A 341 -3.61 -3.99 -11.58
C ARG A 341 -2.25 -4.63 -11.80
N SER A 342 -1.37 -3.87 -12.42
CA SER A 342 0.01 -4.25 -12.68
C SER A 342 0.76 -4.60 -11.39
N SER A 343 0.45 -3.93 -10.26
CA SER A 343 1.03 -4.25 -8.95
C SER A 343 0.65 -5.61 -8.38
N SER A 344 -0.41 -6.24 -8.88
CA SER A 344 -0.81 -7.60 -8.46
C SER A 344 -0.12 -8.70 -9.28
N ILE A 345 0.68 -8.32 -10.28
CA ILE A 345 1.32 -9.25 -11.21
C ILE A 345 2.78 -9.47 -10.80
N SER A 346 3.20 -10.74 -10.77
CA SER A 346 4.56 -11.17 -10.55
C SER A 346 4.93 -12.27 -11.55
N ALA A 347 6.20 -12.71 -11.52
CA ALA A 347 6.65 -13.84 -12.34
C ALA A 347 5.90 -15.16 -12.04
N SER A 348 5.28 -15.29 -10.87
CA SER A 348 4.47 -16.46 -10.49
C SER A 348 2.98 -16.28 -10.77
N SER A 349 2.55 -15.14 -11.30
CA SER A 349 1.13 -14.88 -11.59
C SER A 349 0.55 -15.75 -12.69
N LEU A 350 1.38 -16.22 -13.61
CA LEU A 350 1.02 -17.18 -14.64
C LEU A 350 2.21 -18.11 -14.88
N VAL A 351 2.01 -19.39 -14.59
CA VAL A 351 3.04 -20.43 -14.72
C VAL A 351 2.60 -21.46 -15.75
N LEU A 352 3.56 -22.00 -16.50
CA LEU A 352 3.35 -23.07 -17.46
C LEU A 352 4.18 -24.29 -17.05
N THR A 353 3.57 -25.47 -16.98
CA THR A 353 4.25 -26.75 -16.72
C THR A 353 3.92 -27.76 -17.80
N ASP A 354 4.81 -28.72 -18.03
CA ASP A 354 4.44 -29.94 -18.75
C ASP A 354 3.59 -30.87 -17.86
N ILE A 355 3.13 -32.00 -18.42
CA ILE A 355 2.31 -32.97 -17.68
C ILE A 355 3.08 -33.76 -16.61
N GLN A 356 4.41 -33.68 -16.62
CA GLN A 356 5.30 -34.28 -15.62
C GLN A 356 5.58 -33.29 -14.46
N GLY A 357 5.08 -32.06 -14.56
CA GLY A 357 5.26 -31.01 -13.57
C GLY A 357 6.52 -30.17 -13.75
N HIS A 358 7.28 -30.34 -14.85
CA HIS A 358 8.44 -29.49 -15.11
C HIS A 358 7.99 -28.09 -15.56
N ALA A 359 8.53 -27.07 -14.91
CA ALA A 359 8.23 -25.68 -15.24
C ALA A 359 8.90 -25.26 -16.57
N VAL A 360 8.13 -24.59 -17.42
CA VAL A 360 8.63 -23.91 -18.61
C VAL A 360 9.07 -22.50 -18.22
N THR A 361 10.27 -22.10 -18.63
CA THR A 361 10.76 -20.75 -18.39
C THR A 361 10.14 -19.76 -19.39
N GLY A 362 9.76 -18.59 -18.89
CA GLY A 362 9.06 -17.57 -19.67
C GLY A 362 8.96 -16.25 -18.94
N THR A 363 8.37 -15.27 -19.61
CA THR A 363 8.12 -13.94 -19.07
C THR A 363 6.62 -13.71 -18.94
N VAL A 364 6.20 -13.22 -17.77
CA VAL A 364 4.82 -12.79 -17.52
C VAL A 364 4.72 -11.30 -17.79
N SER A 365 3.69 -10.89 -18.52
CA SER A 365 3.39 -9.49 -18.81
C SER A 365 1.88 -9.25 -18.78
N VAL A 366 1.50 -7.99 -18.59
CA VAL A 366 0.10 -7.57 -18.65
C VAL A 366 -0.08 -6.55 -19.78
N LYS A 367 -1.16 -6.69 -20.55
CA LYS A 367 -1.58 -5.69 -21.52
C LYS A 367 -3.08 -5.50 -21.42
N ARG A 368 -3.53 -4.38 -20.86
CA ARG A 368 -4.95 -4.11 -20.57
C ARG A 368 -5.53 -5.19 -19.66
N ASN A 369 -6.48 -5.96 -20.18
CA ASN A 369 -7.16 -7.08 -19.56
C ASN A 369 -6.51 -8.43 -19.87
N TRP A 370 -5.31 -8.47 -20.46
CA TRP A 370 -4.59 -9.71 -20.75
C TRP A 370 -3.46 -9.95 -19.75
N LEU A 371 -3.43 -11.14 -19.17
CA LEU A 371 -2.24 -11.71 -18.54
C LEU A 371 -1.59 -12.66 -19.54
N LEU A 372 -0.34 -12.37 -19.92
CA LEU A 372 0.37 -13.07 -20.99
C LEU A 372 1.62 -13.74 -20.43
N PHE A 373 1.90 -14.95 -20.90
CA PHE A 373 3.12 -15.71 -20.69
C PHE A 373 3.77 -15.98 -22.04
N LYS A 374 5.00 -15.50 -22.20
CA LYS A 374 5.82 -15.76 -23.39
C LYS A 374 6.97 -16.71 -23.02
N PRO A 375 6.98 -17.96 -23.54
CA PRO A 375 8.11 -18.86 -23.36
C PRO A 375 9.43 -18.24 -23.86
N THR A 376 10.53 -18.45 -23.14
CA THR A 376 11.86 -17.98 -23.57
C THR A 376 12.43 -18.85 -24.69
N ILE A 377 12.07 -20.14 -24.68
CA ILE A 377 12.44 -21.15 -25.68
C ILE A 377 11.14 -21.74 -26.24
N ASN A 378 11.15 -22.11 -27.52
CA ASN A 378 10.03 -22.79 -28.14
C ASN A 378 9.65 -24.06 -27.35
N LEU A 379 8.35 -24.27 -27.18
CA LEU A 379 7.79 -25.45 -26.55
C LEU A 379 8.13 -26.72 -27.37
N ASN A 380 8.15 -27.87 -26.68
CA ASN A 380 8.32 -29.16 -27.34
C ASN A 380 7.06 -29.48 -28.18
N GLN A 381 7.25 -30.10 -29.34
CA GLN A 381 6.15 -30.49 -30.23
C GLN A 381 5.30 -31.62 -29.62
N LYS A 382 4.03 -31.70 -30.03
CA LYS A 382 3.07 -32.74 -29.58
C LYS A 382 3.03 -32.94 -28.07
N THR A 383 3.35 -31.91 -27.29
CA THR A 383 3.45 -31.97 -25.85
C THR A 383 2.26 -31.26 -25.22
N THR A 384 1.62 -31.90 -24.24
CA THR A 384 0.56 -31.29 -23.43
C THR A 384 1.18 -30.45 -22.33
N TYR A 385 0.75 -29.20 -22.25
CA TYR A 385 1.12 -28.27 -21.19
C TYR A 385 -0.10 -27.88 -20.36
N GLN A 386 0.13 -27.52 -19.10
CA GLN A 386 -0.84 -26.93 -18.19
C GLN A 386 -0.38 -25.52 -17.82
N ALA A 387 -1.25 -24.54 -18.07
CA ALA A 387 -1.06 -23.17 -17.60
C ALA A 387 -1.90 -22.93 -16.35
N THR A 388 -1.35 -22.22 -15.37
CA THR A 388 -2.03 -21.88 -14.12
C THR A 388 -1.81 -20.41 -13.78
N ALA A 389 -2.90 -19.64 -13.72
CA ALA A 389 -2.89 -18.29 -13.16
C ALA A 389 -3.13 -18.33 -11.65
N SER A 390 -2.34 -17.56 -10.91
CA SER A 390 -2.39 -17.55 -9.44
C SER A 390 -3.68 -16.90 -8.91
N ALA A 391 -4.21 -17.38 -7.79
CA ALA A 391 -5.18 -16.59 -7.03
C ALA A 391 -4.57 -15.24 -6.59
N GLY A 392 -5.41 -14.26 -6.28
CA GLY A 392 -5.00 -12.96 -5.73
C GLY A 392 -4.73 -11.85 -6.76
N LEU A 393 -4.75 -12.17 -8.06
CA LEU A 393 -4.73 -11.15 -9.12
C LEU A 393 -5.89 -10.17 -8.88
N THR A 394 -5.62 -8.87 -9.06
CA THR A 394 -6.59 -7.81 -8.76
C THR A 394 -6.88 -6.97 -10.00
N SER A 395 -8.14 -6.61 -10.26
CA SER A 395 -8.53 -5.71 -11.35
C SER A 395 -8.40 -4.24 -10.96
N GLN A 396 -8.40 -3.32 -11.93
CA GLN A 396 -8.31 -1.88 -11.67
C GLN A 396 -9.44 -1.38 -10.73
N SER A 397 -10.63 -1.99 -10.79
CA SER A 397 -11.75 -1.69 -9.90
C SER A 397 -11.66 -2.34 -8.50
N GLY A 398 -10.63 -3.16 -8.25
CA GLY A 398 -10.36 -3.79 -6.96
C GLY A 398 -10.92 -5.20 -6.77
N GLN A 399 -11.49 -5.82 -7.81
CA GLN A 399 -11.94 -7.22 -7.73
C GLN A 399 -10.78 -8.19 -7.78
N LYS A 400 -10.95 -9.39 -7.20
CA LYS A 400 -9.89 -10.41 -7.14
C LYS A 400 -10.26 -11.73 -7.78
N LEU A 401 -9.27 -12.36 -8.38
CA LEU A 401 -9.33 -13.78 -8.73
C LEU A 401 -9.18 -14.61 -7.43
N LEU A 402 -10.27 -15.20 -6.96
CA LEU A 402 -10.29 -15.85 -5.63
C LEU A 402 -9.57 -17.20 -5.62
N ASN A 403 -9.56 -17.93 -6.73
CA ASN A 403 -8.99 -19.26 -6.86
C ASN A 403 -8.01 -19.31 -8.04
N HIS A 404 -7.06 -20.25 -8.00
CA HIS A 404 -6.22 -20.53 -9.16
C HIS A 404 -7.08 -20.89 -10.37
N TYR A 405 -6.70 -20.41 -11.55
CA TYR A 405 -7.34 -20.77 -12.81
C TYR A 405 -6.35 -21.59 -13.65
N SER A 406 -6.68 -22.85 -13.91
CA SER A 406 -5.82 -23.77 -14.67
C SER A 406 -6.51 -24.28 -15.92
N TRP A 407 -5.77 -24.39 -17.01
CA TRP A 407 -6.21 -24.96 -18.28
C TRP A 407 -5.06 -25.70 -18.97
N SER A 408 -5.38 -26.59 -19.91
CA SER A 408 -4.37 -27.34 -20.67
C SER A 408 -4.53 -27.14 -22.17
N PHE A 409 -3.46 -27.39 -22.91
CA PHE A 409 -3.44 -27.40 -24.38
C PHE A 409 -2.30 -28.30 -24.88
N THR A 410 -2.37 -28.71 -26.15
CA THR A 410 -1.34 -29.52 -26.80
C THR A 410 -0.74 -28.77 -27.98
N THR A 411 0.58 -28.65 -28.01
CA THR A 411 1.29 -28.02 -29.13
C THR A 411 1.22 -28.87 -30.40
N GLY A 412 1.21 -28.24 -31.56
CA GLY A 412 1.30 -28.90 -32.85
C GLY A 412 2.71 -29.32 -33.26
N ASP A 413 2.82 -29.78 -34.49
CA ASP A 413 4.09 -29.83 -35.22
C ASP A 413 4.60 -28.40 -35.44
N LYS A 414 5.90 -28.20 -35.59
CA LYS A 414 6.55 -26.88 -35.71
C LYS A 414 5.79 -25.98 -36.71
N SER A 415 4.99 -25.03 -36.22
CA SER A 415 4.39 -24.01 -37.09
C SER A 415 5.52 -23.13 -37.61
N THR A 416 5.62 -23.01 -38.94
CA THR A 416 6.52 -22.07 -39.62
C THR A 416 6.02 -20.65 -39.49
#